data_AF-A0A920FWB4-F1
#
_entry.id   AF-A0A920FWB4-F1
#
_cell.length_a   1.000
_cell.length_b   1.000
_cell.length_c   1.000
_cell.angle_alpha   90.00
_cell.angle_beta   90.00
_cell.angle_gamma   90.00
#
_symmetry.space_group_name_H-M   'P 1'
#
loop_
_entity.id
_entity.type
_entity.pdbx_description
1 polymer ?
#
loop_
_entity_poly.entity_id
_entity_poly.type
_entity_poly.pdbx_seq_one_letter_code
_entity_poly.pdbx_strand_id
1 'polypeptide(L)' 'MGVYKDHIKDALPSIKKVRDLKKKLESKGVKYIYSNWIDFLGSPKTKPMPISDFEDLCMGKGPQFAVHSVSFCP' A
#
# COMPACT_ATOMS: atom_id res chain seq x y z
N MET A 1 7.04 -19.94 8.52
CA MET A 1 5.65 -19.64 8.95
C MET A 1 5.54 -18.15 9.20
N GLY A 2 4.52 -17.50 8.68
CA GLY A 2 4.32 -16.06 8.92
C GLY A 2 3.97 -15.80 10.39
N VAL A 3 4.45 -14.69 10.94
CA VAL A 3 4.06 -14.23 12.29
C VAL A 3 2.74 -13.49 12.15
N TYR A 4 1.67 -14.04 12.70
CA TYR A 4 0.40 -13.34 12.79
C TYR A 4 0.51 -12.22 13.83
N LYS A 5 -0.07 -11.06 13.53
CA LYS A 5 -0.08 -9.89 14.41
C LYS A 5 -1.52 -9.61 14.81
N ASP A 6 -1.78 -9.51 16.11
CA ASP A 6 -3.14 -9.31 16.63
C ASP A 6 -3.61 -7.85 16.48
N HIS A 7 -2.68 -6.91 16.34
CA HIS A 7 -2.98 -5.50 16.15
C HIS A 7 -2.40 -4.96 14.85
N ILE A 8 -3.18 -4.13 14.15
CA ILE A 8 -2.76 -3.51 12.88
C ILE A 8 -1.46 -2.71 13.02
N LYS A 9 -1.25 -2.06 14.18
CA LYS A 9 -0.05 -1.27 14.46
C LYS A 9 1.23 -2.12 14.40
N ASP A 10 1.15 -3.38 14.78
CA ASP A 10 2.28 -4.30 14.79
C ASP A 10 2.55 -4.94 13.42
N ALA A 11 1.57 -4.85 12.50
CA ALA A 11 1.68 -5.26 11.12
C ALA A 11 2.20 -4.14 10.19
N LEU A 12 2.03 -2.88 10.59
CA LEU A 12 2.47 -1.72 9.82
C LEU A 12 3.98 -1.48 9.96
N PRO A 13 4.66 -1.02 8.89
CA PRO A 13 6.06 -0.62 8.97
C PRO A 13 6.23 0.66 9.79
N SER A 14 7.41 0.86 10.36
CA SER A 14 7.76 2.13 11.02
C SER A 14 7.75 3.29 10.02
N ILE A 15 7.12 4.42 10.37
CA ILE A 15 7.01 5.59 9.49
C ILE A 15 8.38 6.14 9.03
N LYS A 16 9.41 6.08 9.89
CA LYS A 16 10.77 6.52 9.57
C LYS A 16 11.32 5.73 8.37
N LYS A 17 11.22 4.40 8.43
CA LYS A 17 11.63 3.50 7.34
C LYS A 17 10.91 3.81 6.04
N VAL A 18 9.60 4.08 6.09
CA VAL A 18 8.79 4.43 4.91
C VAL A 18 9.29 5.72 4.26
N ARG A 19 9.53 6.77 5.05
CA ARG A 19 10.03 8.06 4.55
C ARG A 19 11.44 7.97 3.96
N ASP A 20 12.32 7.21 4.59
CA ASP A 20 13.69 7.01 4.08
C ASP A 20 13.66 6.25 2.75
N LEU A 21 12.79 5.25 2.61
CA LEU A 21 12.55 4.54 1.34
C LEU A 21 11.98 5.46 0.27
N LYS A 22 10.98 6.28 0.59
CA LYS A 22 10.41 7.25 -0.35
C LYS A 22 11.48 8.18 -0.91
N LYS A 23 12.29 8.80 -0.05
CA LYS A 23 13.41 9.66 -0.46
C LYS A 23 14.40 8.95 -1.37
N LYS A 24 14.72 7.68 -1.08
CA LYS A 24 15.60 6.85 -1.90
C LYS A 24 15.00 6.51 -3.26
N LEU A 25 13.69 6.35 -3.36
CA LEU A 25 12.99 6.10 -4.63
C LEU A 25 12.94 7.39 -5.46
N GLU A 26 12.61 8.52 -4.83
CA GLU A 26 12.59 9.84 -5.46
C GLU A 26 13.98 10.23 -5.99
N SER A 27 15.06 9.97 -5.22
CA SER A 27 16.43 10.26 -5.67
C SER A 27 16.89 9.43 -6.87
N LYS A 28 16.20 8.31 -7.15
CA LYS A 28 16.40 7.48 -8.35
C LYS A 28 15.48 7.88 -9.51
N GLY A 29 14.70 8.95 -9.36
CA GLY A 29 13.77 9.43 -10.39
C GLY A 29 12.47 8.64 -10.51
N VAL A 30 12.10 7.85 -9.49
CA VAL A 30 10.83 7.12 -9.48
C VAL A 30 9.68 8.11 -9.35
N LYS A 31 8.75 8.09 -10.31
CA LYS A 31 7.55 8.95 -10.32
C LYS A 31 6.28 8.19 -9.98
N TYR A 32 6.26 6.89 -10.27
CA TYR A 32 5.11 6.01 -10.07
C TYR A 32 5.54 4.70 -9.41
N ILE A 33 4.64 4.13 -8.63
CA ILE A 33 4.78 2.84 -7.97
C ILE A 33 3.58 1.95 -8.31
N TYR A 34 3.77 0.65 -8.28
CA TYR A 34 2.66 -0.30 -8.39
C TYR A 34 2.14 -0.67 -7.01
N SER A 35 0.87 -0.34 -6.74
CA SER A 35 0.13 -0.92 -5.63
C SER A 35 -0.44 -2.25 -6.08
N ASN A 36 -0.16 -3.31 -5.33
CA ASN A 36 -0.58 -4.67 -5.64
C ASN A 36 -1.39 -5.25 -4.48
N TRP A 37 -2.49 -5.92 -4.78
CA TRP A 37 -3.31 -6.62 -3.80
C TRP A 37 -3.96 -7.85 -4.44
N ILE A 38 -4.48 -8.74 -3.61
CA ILE A 38 -5.26 -9.90 -4.03
C ILE A 38 -6.73 -9.56 -3.77
N ASP A 39 -7.60 -9.76 -4.77
CA ASP A 39 -9.03 -9.58 -4.58
C ASP A 39 -9.67 -10.78 -3.86
N PHE A 40 -10.98 -10.71 -3.59
CA PHE A 40 -11.71 -11.77 -2.90
C PHE A 40 -11.69 -13.12 -3.63
N LEU A 41 -11.56 -13.11 -4.97
CA LEU A 41 -11.50 -14.31 -5.79
C LEU A 41 -10.08 -14.87 -5.93
N GLY A 42 -9.11 -14.29 -5.20
CA GLY A 42 -7.71 -14.69 -5.29
C GLY A 42 -6.99 -14.14 -6.52
N SER A 43 -7.62 -13.23 -7.28
CA SER A 43 -7.02 -12.65 -8.48
C SER A 43 -6.06 -11.52 -8.12
N PRO A 44 -4.80 -11.55 -8.62
CA PRO A 44 -3.87 -10.45 -8.40
C PRO A 44 -4.33 -9.21 -9.15
N LYS A 45 -4.34 -8.07 -8.45
CA LYS A 45 -4.63 -6.75 -9.01
C LYS A 45 -3.42 -5.86 -8.84
N THR A 46 -3.22 -5.00 -9.82
CA THR A 46 -2.13 -4.02 -9.86
C THR A 46 -2.70 -2.68 -10.29
N LYS A 47 -2.25 -1.60 -9.64
CA LYS A 47 -2.53 -0.24 -10.10
C LYS A 47 -1.30 0.66 -9.99
N PRO A 48 -0.95 1.40 -11.06
CA PRO A 48 0.04 2.46 -10.95
C PRO A 48 -0.49 3.62 -10.12
N MET A 49 0.28 4.06 -9.14
CA MET A 49 -0.01 5.18 -8.24
C MET A 49 1.15 6.18 -8.27
N PRO A 50 0.89 7.49 -8.14
CA PRO A 50 1.96 8.47 -8.02
C PRO A 50 2.76 8.23 -6.73
N ILE A 51 4.05 8.56 -6.75
CA ILE A 51 4.93 8.40 -5.58
C ILE A 51 4.50 9.28 -4.38
N SER A 52 3.68 10.31 -4.60
CA SER A 52 3.05 11.09 -3.54
C SER A 52 2.29 10.23 -2.53
N ASP A 53 1.65 9.17 -3.02
CA ASP A 53 0.75 8.31 -2.24
C ASP A 53 1.50 7.19 -1.50
N PHE A 54 2.83 7.10 -1.67
CA PHE A 54 3.65 6.01 -1.15
C PHE A 54 3.51 5.82 0.37
N GLU A 55 3.56 6.92 1.13
CA GLU A 55 3.45 6.86 2.59
C GLU A 55 2.07 6.34 3.03
N ASP A 56 1.00 6.86 2.44
CA ASP A 56 -0.36 6.45 2.77
C ASP A 56 -0.61 4.98 2.42
N LEU A 57 -0.16 4.54 1.24
CA LEU A 57 -0.24 3.15 0.81
C LEU A 57 0.51 2.21 1.76
N CYS A 58 1.73 2.56 2.19
CA CYS A 58 2.49 1.78 3.16
C CYS A 58 1.87 1.76 4.57
N MET A 59 1.04 2.77 4.90
CA MET A 59 0.30 2.83 6.16
C MET A 59 -1.07 2.14 6.08
N GLY A 60 -1.33 1.36 5.03
CA GLY A 60 -2.56 0.59 4.86
C GLY A 60 -3.75 1.42 4.37
N LYS A 61 -3.54 2.71 4.03
CA LYS A 61 -4.58 3.50 3.37
C LYS A 61 -4.59 3.09 1.90
N GLY A 62 -5.58 2.27 1.54
CA GLY A 62 -5.75 1.80 0.17
C GLY A 62 -5.88 2.98 -0.82
N PRO A 63 -5.57 2.75 -2.10
CA PRO A 63 -5.73 3.78 -3.11
C PRO A 63 -7.21 4.23 -3.19
N GLN A 64 -7.46 5.52 -3.40
CA GLN A 64 -8.75 6.18 -3.11
C GLN A 64 -10.00 5.51 -3.74
N PHE A 65 -9.88 4.86 -4.89
CA PHE A 65 -10.99 4.11 -5.51
C PHE A 65 -11.32 2.79 -4.79
N ALA A 66 -10.34 2.13 -4.15
CA ALA A 66 -10.55 0.91 -3.38
C ALA A 66 -11.41 1.20 -2.13
N VAL A 67 -11.28 2.40 -1.55
CA VAL A 67 -12.14 2.86 -0.43
C VAL A 67 -13.62 2.89 -0.82
N HIS A 68 -13.92 3.15 -2.10
CA HIS A 68 -15.28 3.20 -2.65
C HIS A 68 -15.72 1.88 -3.31
N SER A 69 -14.79 0.94 -3.51
CA SER A 69 -15.05 -0.35 -4.17
C SER A 69 -15.41 -1.47 -3.17
N VAL A 70 -15.22 -1.23 -1.86
CA VAL A 70 -15.69 -2.15 -0.81
C VAL A 70 -17.23 -2.11 -0.67
N SER A 71 -17.91 -1.19 -1.34
CA SER A 71 -19.37 -1.03 -1.33
C SER A 71 -20.14 -1.95 -2.29
N PHE A 72 -19.50 -2.92 -2.95
CA PHE A 72 -20.14 -3.77 -3.97
C PHE A 72 -20.36 -5.23 -3.52
N CYS A 73 -20.70 -5.42 -2.24
CA CYS A 73 -21.56 -6.55 -1.85
C CYS A 73 -22.91 -5.97 -1.39
N PRO A 74 -24.06 -6.44 -1.92
CA PRO A 74 -25.37 -6.11 -1.37
C PRO A 74 -25.53 -6.57 0.08
#